data_AF-A0A0Q8WIH2-F1
#
_entry.id   AF-A0A0Q8WIH2-F1
#
_cell.length_a   1.000
_cell.length_b   1.000
_cell.length_c   1.000
_cell.angle_alpha   90.00
_cell.angle_beta   90.00
_cell.angle_gamma   90.00
#
_symmetry.space_group_name_H-M   'P 1'
#
loop_
_entity.id
_entity.type
_entity.pdbx_description
1 polymer ?
#
loop_
_entity_poly.entity_id
_entity_poly.type
_entity_poly.pdbx_seq_one_letter_code
_entity_poly.pdbx_strand_id
1 'polypeptide(L)'
;MIGMSINEPPPPQRGLTGAERGPALTDLEHEVADARSMPQKLLAAASPKLYFGMVKEYPAGIKQFLWLCLGILYPFWLIAVVIAWPVMMILKLLGKILFAVWWFCTGWFWKRLGGEKPSA
;
A
#
# COMPACT_ATOMS: atom_id res chain seq x y z
N MET A 1 61.59 -48.50 -9.42
CA MET A 1 60.66 -47.74 -8.56
C MET A 1 60.83 -46.26 -8.91
N ILE A 2 59.95 -45.71 -9.75
CA ILE A 2 60.02 -44.31 -10.21
C ILE A 2 58.79 -43.62 -9.63
N GLY A 3 59.00 -42.81 -8.59
CA GLY A 3 57.96 -42.04 -7.91
C GLY A 3 57.48 -40.92 -8.81
N MET A 4 56.26 -41.05 -9.31
CA MET A 4 55.59 -40.03 -10.13
C MET A 4 55.00 -38.97 -9.19
N SER A 5 55.83 -38.05 -8.71
CA SER A 5 55.39 -36.86 -7.96
C SER A 5 54.84 -35.83 -8.94
N ILE A 6 53.53 -35.92 -9.17
CA ILE A 6 52.75 -34.89 -9.87
C ILE A 6 52.85 -33.62 -9.02
N ASN A 7 53.56 -32.61 -9.53
CA ASN A 7 53.62 -31.27 -8.95
C ASN A 7 52.25 -30.60 -9.13
N GLU A 8 51.36 -30.79 -8.18
CA GLU A 8 50.08 -30.08 -8.12
C GLU A 8 50.33 -28.69 -7.48
N PRO A 9 49.92 -27.59 -8.13
CA PRO A 9 50.11 -26.25 -7.56
C PRO A 9 49.28 -26.12 -6.27
N PRO A 10 49.76 -25.35 -5.28
CA PRO A 10 49.05 -25.19 -4.02
C PRO A 10 47.62 -24.67 -4.27
N PRO A 11 46.61 -25.19 -3.57
CA PRO A 11 45.23 -24.77 -3.75
C PRO A 11 45.13 -23.25 -3.52
N PRO A 12 44.38 -22.53 -4.35
CA PRO A 12 44.26 -21.08 -4.23
C PRO A 12 43.77 -20.74 -2.83
N GLN A 13 44.51 -19.89 -2.13
CA GLN A 13 44.17 -19.46 -0.79
C GLN A 13 42.79 -18.83 -0.83
N ARG A 14 41.81 -19.54 -0.25
CA ARG A 14 40.40 -19.13 -0.22
C ARG A 14 40.33 -17.79 0.49
N GLY A 15 40.31 -16.71 -0.30
CA GLY A 15 40.24 -15.35 0.21
C GLY A 15 39.04 -15.22 1.14
N LEU A 16 39.18 -14.34 2.13
CA LEU A 16 38.17 -13.89 3.11
C LEU A 16 36.98 -13.17 2.43
N THR A 17 36.47 -13.75 1.36
CA THR A 17 35.43 -13.23 0.46
C THR A 17 34.08 -13.01 1.15
N GLY A 18 33.91 -13.52 2.38
CA GLY A 18 32.75 -13.23 3.22
C GLY A 18 32.93 -12.04 4.17
N ALA A 19 34.16 -11.69 4.56
CA ALA A 19 34.43 -10.62 5.54
C ALA A 19 34.73 -9.26 4.87
N GLU A 20 35.28 -9.25 3.66
CA GLU A 20 35.46 -8.03 2.86
C GLU A 20 34.23 -7.65 2.04
N ARG A 21 33.33 -8.62 1.80
CA ARG A 21 32.02 -8.37 1.21
C ARG A 21 31.12 -7.83 2.30
N GLY A 22 31.33 -6.56 2.66
CA GLY A 22 30.36 -5.76 3.40
C GLY A 22 28.96 -6.02 2.84
N PRO A 23 27.90 -5.88 3.66
CA PRO A 23 26.55 -6.15 3.21
C PRO A 23 26.35 -5.44 1.87
N ALA A 24 25.92 -6.19 0.84
CA ALA A 24 25.77 -5.70 -0.53
C ALA A 24 24.56 -4.75 -0.60
N LEU A 25 24.60 -3.72 0.24
CA LEU A 25 23.66 -2.65 0.34
C LEU A 25 24.08 -1.67 -0.73
N THR A 26 23.15 -1.38 -1.62
CA THR A 26 23.30 -0.28 -2.56
C THR A 26 23.56 1.02 -1.78
N ASP A 27 24.30 1.96 -2.36
CA ASP A 27 24.60 3.27 -1.72
C ASP A 27 23.33 3.97 -1.17
N LEU A 28 22.19 3.64 -1.77
CA LEU A 28 20.84 4.07 -1.46
C LEU A 28 20.29 3.47 -0.15
N GLU A 29 20.56 2.20 0.12
CA GLU A 29 20.15 1.53 1.36
C GLU A 29 20.98 2.04 2.55
N HIS A 30 22.22 2.48 2.31
CA HIS A 30 23.03 3.17 3.31
C HIS A 30 22.42 4.53 3.71
N GLU A 31 21.94 5.33 2.75
CA GLU A 31 21.31 6.63 3.03
C GLU A 31 19.97 6.48 3.79
N VAL A 32 19.20 5.43 3.51
CA VAL A 32 17.98 5.10 4.27
C VAL A 32 18.32 4.56 5.66
N ALA A 33 19.37 3.74 5.80
CA ALA A 33 19.78 3.19 7.09
C ALA A 33 20.27 4.28 8.06
N ASP A 34 20.97 5.29 7.52
CA ASP A 34 21.55 6.44 8.25
C ASP A 34 20.53 7.51 8.64
N ALA A 35 19.29 7.44 8.12
CA ALA A 35 18.23 8.35 8.50
C ALA A 35 17.81 8.16 9.97
N ARG A 36 17.93 9.24 10.74
CA ARG A 36 17.85 9.27 12.21
C ARG A 36 16.44 9.04 12.79
N SER A 37 15.38 9.08 11.99
CA SER A 37 13.99 8.94 12.47
C SER A 37 13.06 8.18 11.51
N MET A 38 12.12 7.40 12.05
CA MET A 38 11.12 6.61 11.28
C MET A 38 10.36 7.39 10.20
N PRO A 39 9.83 8.61 10.44
CA PRO A 39 9.15 9.37 9.39
C PRO A 39 10.13 9.85 8.30
N GLN A 40 11.38 10.14 8.66
CA GLN A 40 12.41 10.57 7.72
C GLN A 40 12.95 9.39 6.90
N LYS A 41 12.98 8.18 7.47
CA LYS A 41 13.20 6.92 6.76
C LYS A 41 12.10 6.64 5.73
N LEU A 42 10.83 6.84 6.11
CA LEU A 42 9.68 6.72 5.20
C LEU A 42 9.71 7.74 4.06
N LEU A 43 10.05 8.99 4.38
CA LEU A 43 10.14 10.05 3.36
C LEU A 43 11.34 9.86 2.44
N ALA A 44 12.48 9.42 2.97
CA ALA A 44 13.66 9.06 2.19
C ALA A 44 13.35 7.88 1.26
N ALA A 45 12.69 6.83 1.78
CA ALA A 45 12.21 5.67 1.01
C ALA A 45 11.19 6.06 -0.08
N ALA A 46 10.36 7.07 0.17
CA ALA A 46 9.39 7.61 -0.79
C ALA A 46 10.01 8.61 -1.78
N SER A 47 11.30 8.93 -1.66
CA SER A 47 11.91 9.93 -2.53
C SER A 47 12.02 9.39 -3.97
N PRO A 48 11.62 10.19 -4.97
CA PRO A 48 11.61 9.75 -6.36
C PRO A 48 13.02 9.43 -6.88
N LYS A 49 14.07 9.98 -6.25
CA LYS A 49 15.47 9.73 -6.61
C LYS A 49 15.92 8.30 -6.29
N LEU A 50 15.47 7.74 -5.15
CA LEU A 50 15.67 6.31 -4.84
C LEU A 50 14.93 5.43 -5.85
N TYR A 51 13.70 5.83 -6.21
CA TYR A 51 12.90 5.14 -7.23
C TYR A 51 13.64 5.16 -8.57
N PHE A 52 14.11 6.30 -9.06
CA PHE A 52 14.86 6.40 -10.32
C PHE A 52 16.19 5.63 -10.31
N GLY A 53 16.86 5.51 -9.17
CA GLY A 53 18.07 4.68 -8.99
C GLY A 53 17.78 3.19 -9.16
N MET A 54 16.72 2.69 -8.50
CA MET A 54 16.22 1.31 -8.64
C MET A 54 15.64 1.03 -10.04
N VAL A 55 15.11 2.06 -10.70
CA VAL A 55 14.34 1.97 -11.94
C VAL A 55 15.20 1.96 -13.20
N LYS A 56 16.51 2.18 -13.10
CA LYS A 56 17.44 1.92 -14.21
C LYS A 56 17.46 0.44 -14.60
N GLU A 57 17.24 -0.47 -13.65
CA GLU A 57 17.13 -1.91 -13.89
C GLU A 57 15.72 -2.38 -14.30
N TYR A 58 14.68 -1.55 -14.09
CA TYR A 58 13.30 -2.00 -14.30
C TYR A 58 12.95 -2.10 -15.79
N PRO A 59 12.56 -3.29 -16.29
CA PRO A 59 12.22 -3.51 -17.70
C PRO A 59 11.07 -2.60 -18.13
N ALA A 60 11.16 -2.08 -19.35
CA ALA A 60 10.23 -1.08 -19.89
C ALA A 60 8.74 -1.48 -19.76
N GLY A 61 8.44 -2.78 -19.78
CA GLY A 61 7.09 -3.31 -19.62
C GLY A 61 6.45 -2.99 -18.26
N ILE A 62 7.20 -2.99 -17.15
CA ILE A 62 6.64 -2.71 -15.82
C ILE A 62 6.26 -1.23 -15.70
N LYS A 63 7.06 -0.33 -16.26
CA LYS A 63 6.74 1.09 -16.34
C LYS A 63 5.44 1.29 -17.11
N GLN A 64 5.34 0.67 -18.29
CA GLN A 64 4.14 0.77 -19.12
C GLN A 64 2.90 0.19 -18.44
N PHE A 65 3.01 -0.94 -17.72
CA PHE A 65 1.92 -1.51 -16.94
C PHE A 65 1.48 -0.57 -15.81
N LEU A 66 2.41 0.07 -15.10
CA LEU A 66 2.07 1.03 -14.06
C LEU A 66 1.39 2.27 -14.64
N TRP A 67 1.88 2.79 -15.76
CA TRP A 67 1.26 3.92 -16.47
C TRP A 67 -0.13 3.57 -17.02
N LEU A 68 -0.33 2.34 -17.53
CA LEU A 68 -1.63 1.86 -18.01
C LEU A 68 -2.59 1.64 -16.83
N CYS A 69 -2.13 1.02 -15.76
CA CYS A 69 -2.89 0.85 -14.52
C CYS A 69 -3.31 2.21 -13.97
N LEU A 70 -2.38 3.16 -13.84
CA LEU A 70 -2.67 4.50 -13.34
C LEU A 70 -3.61 5.26 -14.29
N GLY A 71 -3.41 5.11 -15.60
CA GLY A 71 -4.24 5.74 -16.63
C GLY A 71 -5.68 5.26 -16.65
N ILE A 72 -5.96 4.01 -16.24
CA ILE A 72 -7.33 3.46 -16.16
C ILE A 72 -7.91 3.62 -14.75
N LEU A 73 -7.11 3.36 -13.71
CA LEU A 73 -7.53 3.38 -12.33
C LEU A 73 -7.91 4.79 -11.88
N TYR A 74 -7.16 5.81 -12.30
CA TYR A 74 -7.42 7.20 -11.91
C TYR A 74 -8.76 7.74 -12.42
N PRO A 75 -9.11 7.66 -13.72
CA PRO A 75 -10.43 8.11 -14.17
C PRO A 75 -11.56 7.24 -13.62
N PHE A 76 -11.34 5.93 -13.45
CA PHE A 76 -12.32 5.06 -12.81
C PHE A 76 -12.61 5.48 -11.37
N TRP A 77 -11.57 5.79 -10.59
CA TRP A 77 -11.69 6.28 -9.23
C TRP A 77 -12.42 7.63 -9.17
N LEU A 78 -12.10 8.55 -10.09
CA LEU A 78 -12.82 9.83 -10.18
C LEU A 78 -14.31 9.62 -10.45
N ILE A 79 -14.67 8.76 -11.41
CA ILE A 79 -16.06 8.44 -11.71
C ILE A 79 -16.75 7.83 -10.47
N ALA A 80 -16.08 6.91 -9.78
CA ALA A 80 -16.60 6.31 -8.55
C ALA A 80 -16.87 7.36 -7.46
N VAL A 81 -15.98 8.32 -7.26
CA VAL A 81 -16.18 9.43 -6.31
C VAL A 81 -17.34 10.33 -6.73
N VAL A 82 -17.44 10.66 -8.02
CA VAL A 82 -18.55 11.48 -8.56
C VAL A 82 -19.89 10.77 -8.38
N ILE A 83 -19.95 9.45 -8.54
CA ILE A 83 -21.18 8.65 -8.34
C ILE A 83 -21.47 8.40 -6.86
N ALA A 84 -20.44 8.27 -6.01
CA ALA A 84 -20.62 8.05 -4.58
C ALA A 84 -21.38 9.21 -3.92
N TRP A 85 -21.18 10.44 -4.38
CA TRP A 85 -21.86 11.62 -3.86
C TRP A 85 -23.40 11.56 -3.99
N PRO A 86 -24.00 11.40 -5.18
CA PRO A 86 -25.45 11.27 -5.32
C PRO A 86 -25.99 10.02 -4.63
N VAL A 87 -25.26 8.90 -4.67
CA VAL A 87 -25.67 7.67 -3.96
C VAL A 87 -25.78 7.93 -2.46
N MET A 88 -24.82 8.59 -1.83
CA MET A 88 -24.89 8.97 -0.41
C MET A 88 -26.06 9.91 -0.11
N MET A 89 -26.35 10.86 -1.00
CA MET A 89 -27.51 11.76 -0.85
C MET A 89 -28.83 10.99 -0.89
N ILE A 90 -28.98 10.06 -1.85
CA ILE A 90 -30.16 9.21 -1.98
C ILE A 90 -30.32 8.31 -0.76
N LEU A 91 -29.24 7.66 -0.28
CA LEU A 91 -29.29 6.83 0.93
C LEU A 91 -29.71 7.63 2.16
N LYS A 92 -29.20 8.86 2.32
CA LYS A 92 -29.63 9.75 3.41
C LYS A 92 -31.09 10.15 3.29
N LEU A 93 -31.58 10.43 2.09
CA LEU A 93 -32.98 10.75 1.84
C LEU A 93 -33.88 9.55 2.15
N LEU A 94 -33.48 8.36 1.68
CA LEU A 94 -34.20 7.12 1.94
C LEU A 94 -34.24 6.80 3.44
N GLY A 95 -33.13 7.00 4.15
CA GLY A 95 -33.06 6.87 5.60
C GLY A 95 -33.98 7.85 6.33
N LYS A 96 -34.06 9.11 5.87
CA LYS A 96 -35.02 10.09 6.40
C LYS A 96 -36.47 9.69 6.16
N ILE A 97 -36.79 9.17 4.97
CA ILE A 97 -38.13 8.69 4.63
C ILE A 97 -38.49 7.49 5.49
N LEU A 98 -37.61 6.48 5.60
CA LEU A 98 -37.81 5.34 6.47
C LEU A 98 -38.00 5.77 7.92
N PHE A 99 -37.21 6.74 8.40
CA PHE A 99 -37.35 7.27 9.75
C PHE A 99 -38.68 7.99 9.96
N ALA A 100 -39.14 8.78 8.98
CA ALA A 100 -40.45 9.44 9.03
C ALA A 100 -41.60 8.43 9.00
N VAL A 101 -41.51 7.40 8.15
CA VAL A 101 -42.48 6.30 8.10
C VAL A 101 -42.48 5.51 9.40
N TRP A 102 -41.30 5.18 9.94
CA TRP A 102 -41.17 4.55 11.24
C TRP A 102 -41.83 5.40 12.31
N TRP A 103 -41.54 6.70 12.36
CA TRP A 103 -42.09 7.61 13.36
C TRP A 103 -43.61 7.75 13.25
N PHE A 104 -44.12 7.84 12.02
CA PHE A 104 -45.55 7.82 11.74
C PHE A 104 -46.20 6.51 12.16
N CYS A 105 -45.61 5.38 11.81
CA CYS A 105 -46.08 4.05 12.20
C CYS A 105 -46.04 3.88 13.72
N THR A 106 -44.98 4.29 14.42
CA THR A 106 -44.92 4.21 15.88
C THR A 106 -45.93 5.14 16.53
N GLY A 107 -46.09 6.39 16.06
CA GLY A 107 -47.09 7.32 16.61
C GLY A 107 -48.52 6.84 16.37
N TRP A 108 -48.79 6.28 15.19
CA TRP A 108 -50.08 5.67 14.86
C TRP A 108 -50.33 4.37 15.64
N PHE A 109 -49.31 3.53 15.80
CA PHE A 109 -49.36 2.30 16.58
C PHE A 109 -49.61 2.60 18.05
N TRP A 110 -48.98 3.65 18.58
CA TRP A 110 -49.25 4.22 19.91
C TRP A 110 -50.69 4.73 20.04
N LYS A 111 -51.20 5.45 19.03
CA LYS A 111 -52.59 5.90 19.00
C LYS A 111 -53.59 4.73 18.96
N ARG A 112 -53.18 3.58 18.41
CA ARG A 112 -54.02 2.38 18.25
C ARG A 112 -53.92 1.40 19.41
N LEU A 113 -52.82 1.38 20.17
CA LEU A 113 -52.64 0.54 21.37
C LEU A 113 -53.18 1.15 22.67
N GLY A 114 -53.52 2.44 22.68
CA GLY A 114 -54.29 3.05 23.77
C GLY A 114 -53.44 3.74 24.85
N GLY A 115 -53.78 5.01 25.10
CA GLY A 115 -54.16 5.40 26.46
C GLY A 115 -53.15 6.09 27.36
N GLU A 116 -51.87 5.70 27.42
CA GLU A 116 -50.97 6.29 28.44
C GLU A 116 -49.60 6.62 27.87
N LYS A 117 -49.37 7.91 27.64
CA LYS A 117 -48.02 8.46 27.37
C LYS A 117 -47.09 7.94 28.48
N PRO A 118 -45.87 7.48 28.17
CA PRO A 118 -44.90 7.22 29.22
C PRO A 118 -44.63 8.57 29.89
N SER A 119 -44.96 8.67 31.18
CA SER A 119 -44.51 9.78 32.01
C SER A 119 -43.01 9.89 31.83
N ALA A 120 -42.58 11.12 31.56
CA ALA A 120 -41.17 11.52 31.53
C ALA A 120 -40.44 11.09 32.81
#